data_AF-A0A2E6JEN6-F1
#
_entry.id   AF-A0A2E6JEN6-F1
#
_cell.length_a   1.000
_cell.length_b   1.000
_cell.length_c   1.000
_cell.angle_alpha   90.00
_cell.angle_beta   90.00
_cell.angle_gamma   90.00
#
_symmetry.space_group_name_H-M   'P 1'
#
loop_
_entity.id
_entity.type
_entity.pdbx_description
1 polymer ?
#
loop_
_entity_poly.entity_id
_entity_poly.type
_entity_poly.pdbx_seq_one_letter_code
_entity_poly.pdbx_strand_id
1 'polypeptide(L)'
;MSNFVVGDIQGCYRPLTKLLKKAGFVPGHDTLWCVGDLVNRGPKSLETLRLLQDMDDSIRVVLGNHDLHFIAINEGVAPARGSDTLEKLLAAPDCSALSDWLRHKPLAYHEALVTDEGPEHFLMVHAGVAPNWSL
;
A
#
# COMPACT_ATOMS: atom_id res chain seq x y z
N MET A 1 2.33 20.82 5.06
CA MET A 1 1.84 19.51 4.59
C MET A 1 2.66 19.12 3.38
N SER A 2 3.23 17.91 3.39
CA SER A 2 3.98 17.33 2.28
C SER A 2 3.33 16.03 1.82
N ASN A 3 3.46 15.73 0.51
CA ASN A 3 3.07 14.45 -0.06
C ASN A 3 4.33 13.62 -0.31
N PHE A 4 4.39 12.43 0.28
CA PHE A 4 5.48 11.47 0.08
C PHE A 4 5.00 10.33 -0.80
N VAL A 5 5.83 9.86 -1.73
CA VAL A 5 5.53 8.67 -2.53
C VAL A 5 6.51 7.58 -2.17
N VAL A 6 6.01 6.38 -1.88
CA VAL A 6 6.81 5.19 -1.58
C VAL A 6 6.48 4.07 -2.58
N GLY A 7 7.54 3.45 -3.08
CA GLY A 7 7.47 2.26 -3.92
C GLY A 7 6.96 1.03 -3.16
N ASP A 8 7.09 -0.14 -3.77
CA ASP A 8 6.84 -1.46 -3.19
C ASP A 8 7.38 -1.59 -1.76
N ILE A 9 6.49 -1.90 -0.83
CA ILE A 9 6.85 -2.04 0.59
C ILE A 9 7.16 -3.50 0.92
N GLN A 10 6.38 -4.44 0.37
CA GLN A 10 6.62 -5.88 0.42
C GLN A 10 6.96 -6.38 1.83
N GLY A 11 6.14 -6.03 2.82
CA GLY A 11 6.36 -6.45 4.22
C GLY A 11 7.64 -5.92 4.86
N CYS A 12 8.31 -4.90 4.29
CA CYS A 12 9.51 -4.27 4.82
C CYS A 12 9.19 -3.20 5.88
N TYR A 13 8.45 -3.58 6.92
CA TYR A 13 8.03 -2.69 8.02
C TYR A 13 9.19 -1.87 8.64
N ARG A 14 10.34 -2.52 8.92
CA ARG A 14 11.50 -1.85 9.54
C ARG A 14 12.14 -0.80 8.61
N PRO A 15 12.46 -1.13 7.34
CA PRO A 15 12.88 -0.13 6.36
C PRO A 15 11.88 1.01 6.19
N LEU A 16 10.58 0.71 6.07
CA LEU A 16 9.53 1.73 5.90
C LEU A 16 9.51 2.72 7.08
N THR A 17 9.42 2.22 8.32
CA THR A 17 9.42 3.08 9.51
C THR A 17 10.69 3.92 9.64
N LYS A 18 11.85 3.36 9.29
CA LYS A 18 13.12 4.10 9.25
C LYS A 18 13.12 5.18 8.16
N LEU A 19 12.57 4.89 6.99
CA LEU A 19 12.46 5.83 5.88
C LEU A 19 11.54 7.00 6.23
N LEU A 20 10.34 6.71 6.74
CA LEU A 20 9.37 7.73 7.17
C LEU A 20 9.97 8.63 8.26
N LYS A 21 10.65 8.05 9.25
CA LYS A 21 11.35 8.82 10.27
C LYS A 21 12.45 9.70 9.68
N LYS A 22 13.24 9.18 8.74
CA LYS A 22 14.32 9.94 8.08
C LYS A 22 13.77 11.09 7.23
N ALA A 23 12.63 10.86 6.58
CA ALA A 23 11.93 11.85 5.77
C ALA A 23 11.19 12.91 6.62
N GLY A 24 11.05 12.69 7.93
CA GLY A 24 10.32 13.58 8.82
C GLY A 24 8.81 13.52 8.63
N PHE A 25 8.27 12.41 8.13
CA PHE A 25 6.84 12.22 7.91
C PHE A 25 6.04 12.29 9.21
N VAL A 26 4.99 13.11 9.23
CA VAL A 26 4.07 13.26 10.37
C VAL A 26 2.65 12.85 9.98
N PRO A 27 2.14 11.68 10.44
CA PRO A 27 0.74 11.32 10.27
C PRO A 27 -0.20 12.40 10.82
N GLY A 28 -1.30 12.65 10.12
CA GLY A 28 -2.27 13.69 10.43
C GLY A 28 -1.92 15.09 9.90
N HIS A 29 -0.68 15.30 9.43
CA HIS A 29 -0.24 16.55 8.78
C HIS A 29 0.27 16.33 7.35
N ASP A 30 0.92 15.18 7.09
CA ASP A 30 1.45 14.80 5.79
C ASP A 30 0.67 13.62 5.20
N THR A 31 0.80 13.42 3.89
CA THR A 31 0.16 12.31 3.17
C THR A 31 1.21 11.37 2.59
N LEU A 32 1.05 10.07 2.81
CA LEU A 32 1.90 9.03 2.20
C LEU A 32 1.14 8.28 1.10
N TRP A 33 1.67 8.34 -0.12
CA TRP A 33 1.17 7.64 -1.29
C TRP A 33 1.94 6.32 -1.45
N CYS A 34 1.25 5.19 -1.32
CA CYS A 34 1.81 3.85 -1.49
C CYS A 34 1.36 3.26 -2.83
N VAL A 35 2.32 2.88 -3.67
CA VAL A 35 2.07 2.36 -5.02
C VAL A 35 1.58 0.90 -5.05
N GLY A 36 1.22 0.32 -3.91
CA GLY A 36 0.82 -1.07 -3.76
C GLY A 36 1.97 -2.00 -3.43
N ASP A 37 1.68 -3.31 -3.50
CA ASP A 37 2.55 -4.39 -3.03
C ASP A 37 3.02 -4.11 -1.60
N LEU A 38 2.05 -3.95 -0.70
CA LEU A 38 2.28 -3.66 0.72
C LEU A 38 2.79 -4.90 1.46
N VAL A 39 2.34 -6.08 1.01
CA VAL A 39 2.61 -7.38 1.61
C VAL A 39 3.44 -8.29 0.72
N ASN A 40 3.80 -9.44 1.27
CA ASN A 40 4.53 -10.53 0.61
C ASN A 40 6.02 -10.20 0.38
N ARG A 41 6.85 -11.22 0.10
CA ARG A 41 8.33 -11.20 0.04
C ARG A 41 9.05 -10.89 1.37
N GLY A 42 8.68 -9.81 2.06
CA GLY A 42 9.29 -9.44 3.33
C GLY A 42 8.65 -10.14 4.53
N PRO A 43 9.36 -10.21 5.67
CA PRO A 43 8.96 -11.05 6.81
C PRO A 43 7.87 -10.42 7.71
N LYS A 44 7.49 -9.16 7.48
CA LYS A 44 6.66 -8.35 8.39
C LYS A 44 5.42 -7.76 7.73
N SER A 45 4.77 -8.53 6.84
CA SER A 45 3.54 -8.13 6.16
C SER A 45 2.42 -7.74 7.14
N LEU A 46 2.27 -8.48 8.25
CA LEU A 46 1.28 -8.18 9.28
C LEU A 46 1.52 -6.81 9.93
N GLU A 47 2.75 -6.54 10.37
CA GLU A 47 3.08 -5.24 10.97
C GLU A 47 3.00 -4.10 9.97
N THR A 48 3.33 -4.34 8.70
CA THR A 48 3.16 -3.34 7.63
C THR A 48 1.68 -2.97 7.46
N LEU A 49 0.77 -3.94 7.34
CA LEU A 49 -0.65 -3.63 7.16
C LEU A 49 -1.25 -2.92 8.36
N ARG A 50 -0.95 -3.37 9.58
CA ARG A 50 -1.42 -2.70 10.81
C ARG A 50 -0.94 -1.25 10.88
N LEU A 51 0.34 -1.00 10.62
CA LEU A 51 0.88 0.36 10.59
C LEU A 51 0.13 1.25 9.60
N LEU A 52 -0.10 0.77 8.37
CA LEU A 52 -0.78 1.54 7.34
C LEU A 52 -2.26 1.78 7.68
N GLN A 53 -2.95 0.76 8.21
CA GLN A 53 -4.33 0.88 8.68
C GLN A 53 -4.45 1.87 9.85
N ASP A 54 -3.52 1.88 10.80
CA ASP A 54 -3.52 2.80 11.95
C ASP A 54 -3.42 4.28 11.54
N MET A 55 -2.90 4.56 10.33
CA MET A 55 -2.77 5.93 9.79
C MET A 55 -3.56 6.13 8.50
N ASP A 56 -4.69 5.43 8.33
CA ASP A 56 -5.44 5.38 7.06
C ASP A 56 -5.80 6.76 6.50
N ASP A 57 -6.16 7.71 7.38
CA ASP A 57 -6.49 9.09 6.98
C ASP A 57 -5.31 9.83 6.32
N SER A 58 -4.09 9.42 6.67
CA SER A 58 -2.83 10.04 6.21
C SER A 58 -2.19 9.30 5.04
N ILE A 59 -2.85 8.28 4.47
CA ILE A 59 -2.29 7.54 3.34
C ILE A 59 -3.23 7.51 2.14
N ARG A 60 -2.64 7.31 0.96
CA ARG A 60 -3.32 6.95 -0.28
C ARG A 60 -2.66 5.67 -0.78
N VAL A 61 -3.46 4.64 -1.01
CA VAL A 61 -2.96 3.33 -1.41
C VAL A 61 -3.62 2.94 -2.72
N VAL A 62 -2.85 2.41 -3.65
CA VAL A 62 -3.39 1.60 -4.74
C VAL A 62 -3.03 0.14 -4.54
N LEU A 63 -3.89 -0.77 -5.02
CA LEU A 63 -3.65 -2.20 -4.91
C LEU A 63 -2.59 -2.68 -5.91
N GLY A 64 -1.59 -3.40 -5.42
CA GLY A 64 -0.64 -4.15 -6.21
C GLY A 64 -1.04 -5.62 -6.43
N ASN A 65 -0.29 -6.35 -7.25
CA ASN A 65 -0.61 -7.75 -7.54
C ASN A 65 -0.40 -8.66 -6.32
N HIS A 66 0.57 -8.38 -5.45
CA HIS A 66 0.80 -9.17 -4.25
C HIS A 66 -0.30 -8.91 -3.19
N ASP A 67 -0.86 -7.71 -3.17
CA ASP A 67 -2.02 -7.37 -2.32
C ASP A 67 -3.27 -8.15 -2.75
N LEU A 68 -3.55 -8.14 -4.05
CA LEU A 68 -4.66 -8.91 -4.64
C LEU A 68 -4.49 -10.42 -4.42
N HIS A 69 -3.26 -10.93 -4.53
CA HIS A 69 -2.97 -12.35 -4.26
C HIS A 69 -3.19 -12.71 -2.78
N PHE A 70 -2.81 -11.84 -1.84
CA PHE A 70 -3.13 -12.03 -0.42
C PHE A 70 -4.64 -12.07 -0.17
N ILE A 71 -5.42 -11.14 -0.75
CA ILE A 71 -6.88 -11.14 -0.65
C ILE A 71 -7.45 -12.46 -1.20
N ALA A 72 -6.98 -12.90 -2.36
CA ALA A 72 -7.43 -14.15 -2.97
C ALA A 72 -7.12 -15.40 -2.11
N ILE A 73 -5.98 -15.44 -1.42
CA ILE A 73 -5.66 -16.52 -0.46
C ILE A 73 -6.62 -16.46 0.74
N ASN A 74 -6.84 -15.26 1.31
CA ASN A 74 -7.72 -15.09 2.47
C ASN A 74 -9.18 -15.51 2.18
N GLU A 75 -9.65 -15.25 0.96
CA GLU A 75 -10.99 -15.68 0.48
C GLU A 75 -11.05 -17.16 0.06
N GLY A 76 -9.93 -17.88 0.10
CA GLY A 76 -9.87 -19.30 -0.27
C GLY A 76 -9.99 -19.58 -1.78
N VAL A 77 -9.79 -18.57 -2.63
CA VAL A 77 -9.92 -18.68 -4.09
C VAL A 77 -8.58 -18.75 -4.82
N ALA A 78 -7.46 -18.66 -4.10
CA ALA A 78 -6.12 -18.89 -4.63
C ALA A 78 -5.24 -19.67 -3.64
N PRO A 79 -4.31 -20.52 -4.12
CA PRO A 79 -3.37 -21.20 -3.26
C PRO A 79 -2.22 -20.27 -2.82
N ALA A 80 -1.67 -20.53 -1.64
CA ALA A 80 -0.37 -19.98 -1.25
C ALA A 80 0.75 -20.52 -2.15
N ARG A 81 1.74 -19.69 -2.44
CA ARG A 81 2.93 -20.07 -3.22
C ARG A 81 4.11 -20.32 -2.27
N GLY A 82 5.00 -21.24 -2.63
CA GLY A 82 6.14 -21.61 -1.77
C GLY A 82 7.17 -20.50 -1.49
N SER A 83 7.09 -19.36 -2.18
CA SER A 83 7.93 -18.17 -1.91
C SER A 83 7.19 -17.05 -1.17
N ASP A 84 5.94 -17.28 -0.76
CA ASP A 84 5.14 -16.29 -0.04
C ASP A 84 5.59 -16.20 1.43
N THR A 85 5.53 -15.00 2.01
CA THR A 85 5.87 -14.74 3.42
C THR A 85 4.64 -14.35 4.25
N LEU A 86 3.48 -14.89 3.88
CA LEU A 86 2.17 -14.48 4.40
C LEU A 86 1.68 -15.28 5.61
N GLU A 87 2.38 -16.35 6.01
CA GLU A 87 1.95 -17.28 7.07
C GLU A 87 1.51 -16.56 8.36
N LYS A 88 2.31 -15.62 8.85
CA LYS A 88 1.99 -14.85 10.07
C LYS A 88 0.78 -13.95 9.90
N LEU A 89 0.58 -13.38 8.71
CA LEU A 89 -0.56 -12.53 8.41
C LEU A 89 -1.83 -13.37 8.32
N LEU A 90 -1.79 -14.49 7.60
CA LEU A 90 -2.92 -15.41 7.44
C LEU A 90 -3.36 -16.07 8.76
N ALA A 91 -2.42 -16.29 9.68
CA ALA A 91 -2.71 -16.84 11.01
C ALA A 91 -3.17 -15.77 12.02
N ALA A 92 -3.16 -14.48 11.67
CA ALA A 92 -3.50 -13.41 12.60
C ALA A 92 -5.02 -13.34 12.85
N PRO A 93 -5.46 -13.07 14.10
CA PRO A 93 -6.89 -13.00 14.43
C PRO A 93 -7.63 -11.87 13.70
N ASP A 94 -6.92 -10.83 13.31
CA ASP A 94 -7.39 -9.67 12.54
C ASP A 94 -7.12 -9.79 11.03
N CYS A 95 -6.69 -10.96 10.53
CA CYS A 95 -6.40 -11.16 9.11
C CYS A 95 -7.57 -10.76 8.22
N SER A 96 -8.79 -11.22 8.55
CA SER A 96 -9.99 -10.89 7.77
C SER A 96 -10.28 -9.39 7.76
N ALA A 97 -10.12 -8.70 8.89
CA ALA A 97 -10.31 -7.25 8.96
C ALA A 97 -9.25 -6.48 8.15
N LEU A 98 -8.00 -6.94 8.16
CA LEU A 98 -6.91 -6.36 7.35
C LEU A 98 -7.13 -6.61 5.85
N SER A 99 -7.60 -7.80 5.48
CA SER A 99 -7.97 -8.15 4.11
C SER A 99 -9.14 -7.31 3.62
N ASP A 100 -10.17 -7.15 4.47
CA ASP A 100 -11.32 -6.29 4.20
C ASP A 100 -10.93 -4.82 4.08
N TRP A 101 -10.01 -4.33 4.90
CA TRP A 101 -9.49 -2.98 4.72
C TRP A 101 -8.75 -2.82 3.39
N LEU A 102 -7.93 -3.81 3.01
CA LEU A 102 -7.13 -3.77 1.79
C LEU A 102 -8.00 -3.83 0.54
N ARG A 103 -9.01 -4.70 0.48
CA ARG A 103 -9.90 -4.85 -0.69
C ARG A 103 -10.74 -3.61 -1.02
N HIS A 104 -10.85 -2.66 -0.09
CA HIS A 104 -11.51 -1.37 -0.34
C HIS A 104 -10.55 -0.29 -0.88
N LYS A 105 -9.26 -0.59 -1.01
CA LYS A 105 -8.31 0.34 -1.65
C LYS A 105 -8.50 0.32 -3.17
N PRO A 106 -8.38 1.46 -3.84
CA PRO A 106 -8.59 1.55 -5.28
C PRO A 106 -7.45 0.89 -6.07
N LEU A 107 -7.69 0.64 -7.37
CA LEU A 107 -6.64 0.23 -8.32
C LEU A 107 -5.89 1.43 -8.91
N ALA A 108 -6.50 2.62 -8.87
CA ALA A 108 -5.94 3.87 -9.36
C ALA A 108 -6.35 5.01 -8.43
N TYR A 109 -5.43 5.92 -8.17
CA TYR A 109 -5.68 7.14 -7.38
C TYR A 109 -5.27 8.35 -8.20
N HIS A 110 -6.15 9.33 -8.33
CA HIS A 110 -5.92 10.55 -9.09
C HIS A 110 -6.26 11.77 -8.24
N GLU A 111 -5.36 12.74 -8.18
CA GLU A 111 -5.54 13.97 -7.41
C GLU A 111 -4.82 15.14 -8.09
N ALA A 112 -5.44 16.32 -8.04
CA ALA A 112 -4.80 17.57 -8.44
C ALA A 112 -4.14 18.21 -7.21
N LEU A 113 -2.83 18.42 -7.26
CA LEU A 113 -2.05 19.02 -6.20
C LEU A 113 -1.52 20.39 -6.63
N VAL A 114 -1.45 21.33 -5.69
CA VAL A 114 -0.79 22.62 -5.94
C VAL A 114 0.71 22.45 -5.74
N THR A 115 1.48 22.71 -6.78
CA THR A 115 2.95 22.73 -6.79
C THR A 115 3.46 24.16 -6.89
N ASP A 116 4.78 24.34 -6.86
CA ASP A 116 5.43 25.64 -7.08
C ASP A 116 5.16 26.17 -8.51
N GLU A 117 4.83 25.29 -9.46
CA GLU A 117 4.50 25.65 -10.86
C GLU A 117 2.99 25.86 -11.09
N GLY A 118 2.15 25.59 -10.08
CA GLY A 118 0.69 25.71 -10.14
C GLY A 118 -0.03 24.39 -9.90
N PRO A 119 -1.33 24.29 -10.22
CA PRO A 119 -2.07 23.04 -10.09
C PRO A 119 -1.60 21.99 -11.11
N GLU A 120 -1.18 20.83 -10.62
CA GLU A 120 -0.74 19.68 -11.42
C GLU A 120 -1.56 18.42 -11.07
N HIS A 121 -1.79 17.57 -12.07
CA HIS A 121 -2.53 16.31 -11.91
C HIS A 121 -1.58 15.13 -11.75
N PHE A 122 -1.78 14.35 -10.69
CA PHE A 122 -1.01 13.16 -10.41
C PHE A 122 -1.90 11.92 -10.47
N LEU A 123 -1.41 10.89 -11.15
CA LEU A 123 -2.01 9.56 -11.18
C LEU A 123 -1.05 8.56 -10.55
N MET A 124 -1.55 7.81 -9.59
CA MET A 124 -0.87 6.66 -9.02
C MET A 124 -1.59 5.38 -9.44
N VAL A 125 -0.82 4.45 -10.02
CA VAL A 125 -1.22 3.09 -10.39
C VAL A 125 -0.02 2.18 -10.14
N HIS A 126 -0.26 0.92 -9.79
CA HIS A 126 0.83 0.00 -9.44
C HIS A 126 1.75 -0.34 -10.63
N ALA A 127 1.17 -0.77 -11.76
CA ALA A 127 1.93 -1.28 -12.91
C ALA A 127 2.05 -0.29 -14.09
N GLY A 128 1.49 0.91 -13.97
CA GLY A 128 1.44 1.92 -15.03
C GLY A 128 0.14 1.91 -15.84
N VAL A 129 0.09 2.81 -16.83
CA VAL A 129 -1.06 2.99 -17.72
C VAL A 129 -0.70 2.45 -19.10
N ALA A 130 -1.56 1.61 -19.68
CA ALA A 130 -1.35 1.14 -21.04
C ALA A 130 -1.38 2.34 -22.01
N PRO A 131 -0.47 2.43 -23.01
CA PRO A 131 -0.37 3.62 -23.88
C PRO A 131 -1.64 4.04 -24.61
N ASN A 132 -2.59 3.11 -24.78
CA ASN A 132 -3.84 3.33 -25.49
C ASN A 132 -5.01 3.69 -24.56
N TRP A 133 -4.77 3.88 -23.26
CA TRP A 133 -5.80 4.27 -22.30
C TRP A 133 -5.78 5.79 -22.10
N SER A 134 -6.95 6.41 -22.14
CA SER A 134 -7.15 7.78 -21.66
C SER A 134 -7.47 7.77 -20.17
N LEU A 135 -7.18 8.90 -19.50
CA LEU A 135 -7.56 9.18 -18.12
C LEU A 135 -8.92 9.87 -18.04
#